data_AF-A0A524DBH4-F1
#
_entry.id   AF-A0A524DBH4-F1
#
_cell.length_a   1.000
_cell.length_b   1.000
_cell.length_c   1.000
_cell.angle_alpha   90.00
_cell.angle_beta   90.00
_cell.angle_gamma   90.00
#
_symmetry.space_group_name_H-M   'P 1'
#
loop_
_entity.id
_entity.type
_entity.pdbx_description
1 polymer ?
#
loop_
_entity_poly.entity_id
_entity_poly.type
_entity_poly.pdbx_seq_one_letter_code
_entity_poly.pdbx_strand_id
1 'polypeptide(L)'
;MTSTKESLKAMVISPSRKHHLREGNGFSLPEIKEAGKTIYLVKQHGIKIDYNRSSVHDFNVKKLKTLEPIERKGPKREPFVKKEKKRTPFKPKKSKEKDREEEAEEIEQVEEEIPEGELISLTELDGLGPKTEEKFKELGINSVNELVKENPSELAKLIYGASKDSIKDWIKQGNELLGK
;
A
#
# COMPACT_ATOMS: atom_id res chain seq x y z
N MET A 1 16.15 -7.36 44.73
CA MET A 1 16.49 -6.01 44.23
C MET A 1 15.92 -5.88 42.83
N THR A 2 14.77 -5.22 42.69
CA THR A 2 14.16 -4.94 41.38
C THR A 2 15.01 -3.88 40.70
N SER A 3 15.90 -4.29 39.79
CA SER A 3 16.61 -3.36 38.91
C SER A 3 15.54 -2.58 38.14
N THR A 4 15.32 -1.33 38.51
CA THR A 4 14.45 -0.41 37.78
C THR A 4 14.95 -0.37 36.35
N LYS A 5 14.15 -0.89 35.42
CA LYS A 5 14.44 -0.86 34.00
C LYS A 5 14.47 0.61 33.59
N GLU A 6 15.65 1.22 33.58
CA GLU A 6 15.80 2.60 33.12
C GLU A 6 15.26 2.67 31.70
N SER A 7 14.13 3.36 31.55
CA SER A 7 13.51 3.55 30.25
C SER A 7 14.44 4.42 29.42
N LEU A 8 15.04 3.87 28.36
CA LEU A 8 15.80 4.63 27.39
C LEU A 8 14.88 5.69 26.77
N LYS A 9 15.18 6.96 27.08
CA LYS A 9 14.49 8.12 26.52
C LYS A 9 15.35 8.76 25.43
N ALA A 10 14.68 9.20 24.37
CA ALA A 10 15.30 9.99 23.32
C ALA A 10 15.51 11.43 23.82
N MET A 11 16.63 12.03 23.44
CA MET A 11 16.88 13.45 23.67
C MET A 11 16.53 14.23 22.39
N VAL A 12 16.03 15.46 22.53
CA VAL A 12 15.61 16.31 21.42
C VAL A 12 16.01 17.75 21.72
N ILE A 13 16.25 18.53 20.69
CA ILE A 13 16.55 19.96 20.81
C ILE A 13 15.23 20.73 20.91
N SER A 14 15.10 21.66 21.86
CA SER A 14 13.92 22.50 22.01
C SER A 14 13.75 23.42 20.79
N PRO A 15 12.52 23.67 20.31
CA PRO A 15 12.28 24.61 19.22
C PRO A 15 12.49 26.08 19.62
N SER A 16 12.64 26.37 20.92
CA SER A 16 12.94 27.72 21.42
C SER A 16 14.28 28.23 20.88
N ARG A 17 14.40 29.56 20.71
CA ARG A 17 15.62 30.25 20.26
C ARG A 17 16.88 29.89 21.05
N LYS A 18 16.74 29.55 22.34
CA LYS A 18 17.86 29.15 23.22
C LYS A 18 18.27 27.68 23.07
N HIS A 19 17.60 26.90 22.21
CA HIS A 19 17.89 25.51 21.86
C HIS A 19 18.56 24.69 22.99
N HIS A 20 17.79 24.32 24.00
CA HIS A 20 18.28 23.42 25.05
C HIS A 20 17.92 21.96 24.72
N LEU A 21 18.72 21.02 25.25
CA LEU A 21 18.39 19.60 25.19
C LEU A 21 17.29 19.27 26.19
N ARG A 22 16.30 18.51 25.73
CA ARG A 22 15.17 18.04 26.53
C ARG A 22 14.86 16.59 26.21
N GLU A 23 14.11 15.94 27.10
CA GLU A 23 13.55 14.62 26.82
C GLU A 23 12.44 14.74 25.76
N GLY A 24 12.50 13.85 24.76
CA GLY A 24 11.45 13.66 23.76
C GLY A 24 10.46 12.57 24.18
N ASN A 25 9.37 12.43 23.43
CA ASN A 25 8.36 11.39 23.66
C ASN A 25 8.89 9.97 23.35
N GLY A 26 9.75 9.83 22.34
CA GLY A 26 10.31 8.56 21.90
C GLY A 26 11.41 8.74 20.86
N PHE A 27 11.98 7.64 20.35
CA PHE A 27 12.93 7.67 19.24
C PHE A 27 12.21 7.80 17.90
N SER A 28 12.78 8.52 16.94
CA SER A 28 12.18 8.68 15.62
C SER A 28 12.38 7.42 14.76
N LEU A 29 11.53 7.25 13.75
CA LEU A 29 11.68 6.15 12.78
C LEU A 29 13.04 6.15 12.08
N PRO A 30 13.57 7.31 11.61
CA PRO A 30 14.85 7.31 10.92
C PRO A 30 16.03 7.01 11.86
N GLU A 31 16.01 7.46 13.13
CA GLU A 31 17.03 7.10 14.14
C GLU A 31 17.10 5.59 14.36
N ILE A 32 15.94 4.92 14.45
CA ILE A 32 15.85 3.46 14.63
C ILE A 32 16.42 2.73 13.40
N LYS A 33 16.09 3.22 12.21
CA LYS A 33 16.56 2.67 10.94
C LYS A 33 18.08 2.79 10.81
N GLU A 34 18.64 3.96 11.13
CA GLU A 34 20.09 4.22 11.07
C GLU A 34 20.87 3.44 12.14
N ALA A 35 20.26 3.19 13.29
CA ALA A 35 20.82 2.30 14.30
C ALA A 35 20.82 0.82 13.88
N GLY A 36 20.20 0.48 12.74
CA GLY A 36 20.09 -0.89 12.24
C GLY A 36 19.20 -1.78 13.12
N LYS A 37 18.26 -1.20 13.87
CA LYS A 37 17.36 -1.95 14.76
C LYS A 37 15.97 -2.08 14.14
N THR A 38 15.34 -3.22 14.36
CA THR A 38 13.95 -3.43 13.94
C THR A 38 12.99 -2.75 14.93
N ILE A 39 11.91 -2.18 14.43
CA ILE A 39 10.81 -1.61 15.23
C ILE A 39 10.32 -2.62 16.30
N TYR A 40 10.24 -3.89 15.92
CA TYR A 40 9.87 -4.97 16.85
C TYR A 40 10.80 -5.03 18.06
N LEU A 41 12.13 -5.07 17.85
CA LEU A 41 13.12 -5.12 18.92
C LEU A 41 12.99 -3.92 19.87
N VAL A 42 12.82 -2.72 19.31
CA VAL A 42 12.65 -1.49 20.10
C VAL A 42 11.38 -1.56 20.96
N LYS A 43 10.26 -2.03 20.40
CA LYS A 43 9.02 -2.29 21.15
C LYS A 43 9.19 -3.35 22.23
N GLN A 44 9.98 -4.40 21.97
CA GLN A 44 10.27 -5.45 22.95
C GLN A 44 11.02 -4.94 24.17
N HIS A 45 11.92 -3.99 23.97
CA HIS A 45 12.61 -3.31 25.06
C HIS A 45 11.70 -2.36 25.86
N GLY A 46 10.51 -2.07 25.36
CA GLY A 46 9.56 -1.13 25.97
C GLY A 46 9.88 0.33 25.65
N ILE A 47 10.66 0.58 24.60
CA ILE A 47 11.05 1.92 24.19
C ILE A 47 9.93 2.53 23.33
N LYS A 48 9.56 3.77 23.65
CA LYS A 48 8.56 4.53 22.88
C LYS A 48 9.12 4.98 21.53
N ILE A 49 8.28 4.92 20.51
CA ILE A 49 8.60 5.35 19.14
C ILE A 49 7.73 6.55 18.82
N ASP A 50 8.36 7.61 18.34
CA ASP A 50 7.72 8.83 17.87
C ASP A 50 7.64 8.79 16.34
N TYR A 51 6.48 8.41 15.83
CA TYR A 51 6.26 8.22 14.38
C TYR A 51 6.24 9.55 13.60
N ASN A 52 5.97 10.66 14.28
CA ASN A 52 5.77 11.96 13.65
C ASN A 52 7.08 12.76 13.56
N ARG A 53 8.09 12.42 14.38
CA ARG A 53 9.40 13.08 14.31
C ARG A 53 10.21 12.54 13.14
N SER A 54 10.64 13.43 12.25
CA SER A 54 11.54 13.12 11.14
C SER A 54 13.01 13.43 11.43
N SER A 55 13.31 14.19 12.49
CA SER A 55 14.68 14.56 12.84
C SER A 55 15.50 13.35 13.28
N VAL A 56 16.80 13.44 12.98
CA VAL A 56 17.81 12.45 13.33
C VAL A 56 18.86 13.10 14.21
N HIS A 57 19.16 12.43 15.31
CA HIS A 57 20.20 12.87 16.23
C HIS A 57 21.20 11.75 16.49
N ASP A 58 22.48 12.02 16.22
CA ASP A 58 23.57 11.05 16.35
C ASP A 58 23.67 10.45 17.76
N PHE A 59 23.42 11.26 18.79
CA PHE A 59 23.44 10.80 20.18
C PHE A 59 22.34 9.76 20.47
N ASN A 60 21.18 9.85 19.80
CA ASN A 60 20.10 8.88 19.92
C ASN A 60 20.42 7.60 19.15
N VAL A 61 20.99 7.73 17.95
CA VAL A 61 21.44 6.59 17.15
C VAL A 61 22.49 5.78 17.91
N LYS A 62 23.47 6.44 18.55
CA LYS A 62 24.47 5.78 19.41
C LYS A 62 23.82 5.03 20.58
N LYS A 63 22.83 5.63 21.26
CA LYS A 63 22.06 4.98 22.34
C LYS A 63 21.27 3.77 21.85
N LEU A 64 20.75 3.79 20.62
CA LEU A 64 20.01 2.66 20.06
C LEU A 64 20.94 1.53 19.61
N LYS A 65 22.17 1.84 19.17
CA LYS A 65 23.14 0.83 18.75
C LYS A 65 23.53 -0.14 19.87
N THR A 66 23.58 0.33 21.12
CA THR A 66 23.87 -0.49 22.31
C THR A 66 22.77 -1.50 22.65
N LEU A 67 21.61 -1.47 21.97
CA LEU A 67 20.53 -2.41 22.24
C LEU A 67 20.81 -3.80 21.68
N GLU A 68 20.84 -4.78 22.56
CA GLU A 68 20.97 -6.19 22.18
C GLU A 68 19.61 -6.84 21.86
N PRO A 69 19.57 -7.83 20.97
CA PRO A 69 18.35 -8.59 20.72
C PRO A 69 17.96 -9.42 21.95
N ILE A 70 16.68 -9.41 22.31
CA ILE A 70 16.16 -10.27 23.38
C ILE A 70 15.95 -11.67 22.79
N GLU A 71 16.75 -12.65 23.21
CA GLU A 71 16.51 -14.05 22.90
C GLU A 71 15.26 -14.55 23.63
N ARG A 72 14.13 -14.57 22.93
CA ARG A 72 12.90 -15.14 23.49
C ARG A 72 12.93 -16.66 23.35
N LYS A 73 13.23 -17.37 24.44
CA LYS A 73 12.88 -18.80 24.62
C LYS A 73 11.38 -18.96 24.93
N GLY A 74 10.52 -18.33 24.13
CA GLY A 74 9.07 -18.47 24.30
C GLY A 74 8.60 -19.87 23.86
N PRO A 75 7.55 -20.43 24.49
CA PRO A 75 6.97 -21.67 24.00
C PRO A 75 6.48 -21.46 22.57
N LYS A 76 6.87 -22.35 21.65
CA LYS A 76 6.34 -22.36 20.29
C LYS A 76 4.82 -22.48 20.41
N ARG A 77 4.08 -21.55 19.80
CA ARG A 77 2.62 -21.67 19.73
C ARG A 77 2.29 -23.02 19.11
N GLU A 78 1.34 -23.73 19.71
CA GLU A 78 0.82 -24.95 19.12
C GLU A 78 0.32 -24.64 17.69
N PRO A 79 0.49 -25.58 16.75
CA PRO A 79 -0.01 -25.40 15.40
C PRO A 79 -1.51 -25.11 15.44
N PHE A 80 -1.96 -24.18 14.58
CA PHE A 80 -3.37 -23.81 14.50
C PHE A 80 -4.20 -25.04 14.08
N VAL A 81 -4.96 -25.59 15.02
CA VAL A 81 -5.94 -26.64 14.73
C VAL A 81 -7.10 -25.99 13.99
N LYS A 82 -7.29 -26.37 12.72
CA LYS A 82 -8.45 -25.94 11.92
C LYS A 82 -9.72 -26.46 12.59
N LYS A 83 -10.39 -25.60 13.37
CA LYS A 83 -11.74 -25.89 13.87
C LYS A 83 -12.68 -26.03 12.67
N GLU A 84 -13.46 -27.09 12.66
CA GLU A 84 -14.55 -27.24 11.69
C GLU A 84 -15.46 -26.01 11.79
N LYS A 85 -15.66 -25.34 10.64
CA LYS A 85 -16.55 -24.19 10.58
C LYS A 85 -17.96 -24.70 10.85
N LYS A 86 -18.48 -24.44 12.06
CA LYS A 86 -19.92 -24.57 12.31
C LYS A 86 -20.63 -23.61 11.36
N ARG A 87 -21.28 -24.14 10.31
CA ARG A 87 -22.15 -23.35 9.44
C ARG A 87 -23.30 -22.85 10.32
N THR A 88 -23.29 -21.58 10.68
CA THR A 88 -24.53 -20.93 11.13
C THR A 88 -25.50 -20.96 9.95
N PRO A 89 -26.80 -21.19 10.17
CA PRO A 89 -27.78 -21.09 9.10
C PRO A 89 -27.64 -19.73 8.41
N PHE A 90 -27.55 -19.76 7.09
CA PHE A 90 -27.42 -18.55 6.29
C PHE A 90 -28.66 -17.68 6.50
N LYS A 91 -28.48 -16.50 7.10
CA LYS A 91 -29.55 -15.50 7.20
C LYS A 91 -29.43 -14.61 5.96
N PRO A 92 -30.36 -14.68 4.99
CA PRO A 92 -30.30 -13.82 3.82
C PRO A 92 -30.34 -12.37 4.27
N LYS A 93 -29.39 -11.56 3.79
CA LYS A 93 -29.45 -10.11 3.97
C LYS A 93 -30.63 -9.61 3.15
N LYS A 94 -31.57 -8.93 3.81
CA LYS A 94 -32.64 -8.18 3.13
C LYS A 94 -31.95 -7.13 2.26
N SER A 95 -32.17 -7.17 0.94
CA SER A 95 -31.64 -6.19 0.01
C SER A 95 -32.10 -4.80 0.45
N LYS A 96 -31.15 -3.89 0.67
CA LYS A 96 -31.41 -2.45 0.72
C LYS A 96 -31.24 -1.95 -0.71
N GLU A 97 -32.30 -2.02 -1.48
CA GLU A 97 -32.46 -1.23 -2.69
C GLU A 97 -32.95 0.15 -2.22
N LYS A 98 -32.08 1.17 -2.14
CA LYS A 98 -32.56 2.56 -2.27
C LYS A 98 -31.57 3.72 -2.44
N ASP A 99 -30.26 3.58 -2.24
CA ASP A 99 -29.42 4.79 -2.13
C ASP A 99 -28.36 4.93 -3.25
N ARG A 100 -28.60 4.42 -4.47
CA ARG A 100 -27.60 4.46 -5.56
C ARG A 100 -28.02 5.21 -6.83
N GLU A 101 -29.17 5.89 -6.81
CA GLU A 101 -29.66 6.67 -7.96
C GLU A 101 -29.25 8.15 -7.90
N GLU A 102 -28.83 8.70 -6.75
CA GLU A 102 -28.56 10.15 -6.62
C GLU A 102 -27.11 10.57 -6.95
N GLU A 103 -26.17 9.62 -7.10
CA GLU A 103 -24.74 9.94 -7.37
C GLU A 103 -24.39 9.93 -8.88
N ALA A 104 -25.36 9.63 -9.74
CA ALA A 104 -25.17 9.52 -11.19
C ALA A 104 -25.41 10.83 -11.96
N GLU A 105 -26.09 11.82 -11.38
CA GLU A 105 -26.49 13.04 -12.11
C GLU A 105 -25.45 14.17 -12.06
N GLU A 106 -24.40 14.09 -11.24
CA GLU A 106 -23.47 15.22 -11.03
C GLU A 106 -22.21 15.21 -11.94
N ILE A 107 -22.03 14.20 -12.81
CA ILE A 107 -20.80 14.03 -13.61
C ILE A 107 -20.98 14.49 -15.08
N GLU A 108 -22.20 14.76 -15.55
CA GLU A 108 -22.49 14.97 -16.98
C GLU A 108 -22.06 16.33 -17.59
N GLN A 109 -21.38 17.23 -16.86
CA GLN A 109 -21.13 18.61 -17.36
C GLN A 109 -19.69 18.94 -17.78
N VAL A 110 -18.77 17.98 -17.85
CA VAL A 110 -17.38 18.27 -18.23
C VAL A 110 -16.85 17.25 -19.24
N GLU A 111 -17.33 17.25 -20.47
CA GLU A 111 -16.64 16.56 -21.59
C GLU A 111 -17.06 17.19 -22.93
N GLU A 112 -16.52 18.38 -23.21
CA GLU A 112 -16.50 18.94 -24.57
C GLU A 112 -15.36 18.31 -25.39
N GLU A 113 -15.77 17.61 -26.46
CA GLU A 113 -15.14 17.42 -27.77
C GLU A 113 -13.80 16.67 -27.92
N ILE A 114 -13.89 15.37 -28.23
CA ILE A 114 -12.91 14.62 -29.04
C ILE A 114 -13.69 13.72 -30.03
N PRO A 115 -13.33 13.67 -31.34
CA PRO A 115 -14.17 13.11 -32.40
C PRO A 115 -14.55 11.63 -32.24
N GLU A 116 -15.82 11.37 -32.56
CA GLU A 116 -16.53 10.10 -32.52
C GLU A 116 -15.84 9.01 -33.36
N GLY A 117 -15.33 8.00 -32.65
CA GLY A 117 -14.82 6.77 -33.23
C GLY A 117 -14.66 5.69 -32.15
N GLU A 118 -15.80 5.17 -31.69
CA GLU A 118 -15.95 3.96 -30.85
C GLU A 118 -14.92 3.84 -29.70
N LEU A 119 -15.12 4.63 -28.65
CA LEU A 119 -14.38 4.58 -27.40
C LEU A 119 -14.85 3.39 -26.54
N ILE A 120 -14.50 2.18 -26.97
CA ILE A 120 -14.62 0.99 -26.12
C ILE A 120 -13.61 1.15 -24.98
N SER A 121 -14.13 1.13 -23.75
CA SER A 121 -13.31 1.28 -22.55
C SER A 121 -12.45 0.04 -22.35
N LEU A 122 -11.21 0.22 -21.88
CA LEU A 122 -10.30 -0.90 -21.68
C LEU A 122 -10.81 -1.91 -20.63
N THR A 123 -11.65 -1.47 -19.70
CA THR A 123 -12.27 -2.30 -18.65
C THR A 123 -13.25 -3.36 -19.16
N GLU A 124 -13.67 -3.26 -20.42
CA GLU A 124 -14.51 -4.27 -21.06
C GLU A 124 -13.74 -5.56 -21.39
N LEU A 125 -12.40 -5.50 -21.41
CA LEU A 125 -11.54 -6.68 -21.62
C LEU A 125 -11.49 -7.55 -20.36
N ASP A 126 -11.70 -8.86 -20.54
CA ASP A 126 -11.72 -9.80 -19.42
C ASP A 126 -10.33 -9.89 -18.76
N GLY A 127 -10.33 -9.85 -17.43
CA GLY A 127 -9.12 -9.80 -16.63
C GLY A 127 -8.38 -8.47 -16.62
N LEU A 128 -8.88 -7.42 -17.28
CA LEU A 128 -8.34 -6.07 -17.18
C LEU A 128 -9.08 -5.24 -16.11
N GLY A 129 -8.44 -5.07 -14.95
CA GLY A 129 -8.99 -4.25 -13.86
C GLY A 129 -8.59 -2.76 -13.94
N PRO A 130 -9.24 -1.88 -13.14
CA PRO A 130 -9.03 -0.43 -13.17
C PRO A 130 -7.57 -0.03 -12.89
N LYS A 131 -6.89 -0.74 -11.98
CA LYS A 131 -5.46 -0.50 -11.68
C LYS A 131 -4.53 -0.80 -12.84
N THR A 132 -4.94 -1.69 -13.74
CA THR A 132 -4.17 -2.00 -14.93
C THR A 132 -4.49 -0.99 -16.02
N GLU A 133 -5.76 -0.64 -16.18
CA GLU A 133 -6.22 0.44 -17.07
C GLU A 133 -5.52 1.77 -16.76
N GLU A 134 -5.41 2.18 -15.50
CA GLU A 134 -4.69 3.40 -15.10
C GLU A 134 -3.25 3.43 -15.66
N LYS A 135 -2.55 2.29 -15.64
CA LYS A 135 -1.19 2.17 -16.20
C LYS A 135 -1.17 2.26 -17.72
N PHE A 136 -2.21 1.77 -18.40
CA PHE A 136 -2.35 1.94 -19.84
C PHE A 136 -2.61 3.42 -20.17
N LYS A 137 -3.44 4.11 -19.40
CA LYS A 137 -3.69 5.56 -19.52
C LYS A 137 -2.42 6.38 -19.27
N GLU A 138 -1.60 6.01 -18.29
CA GLU A 138 -0.28 6.62 -18.05
C GLU A 138 0.66 6.51 -19.27
N LEU A 139 0.51 5.45 -20.08
CA LEU A 139 1.25 5.25 -21.32
C LEU A 139 0.56 5.86 -22.55
N GLY A 140 -0.58 6.53 -22.37
CA GLY A 140 -1.36 7.14 -23.44
C GLY A 140 -2.26 6.18 -24.22
N ILE A 141 -2.51 4.98 -23.69
CA ILE A 141 -3.46 4.01 -24.26
C ILE A 141 -4.76 4.12 -23.49
N ASN A 142 -5.74 4.80 -24.09
CA ASN A 142 -7.03 5.10 -23.48
C ASN A 142 -8.15 4.20 -24.01
N SER A 143 -7.97 3.59 -25.18
CA SER A 143 -9.00 2.78 -25.85
C SER A 143 -8.50 1.41 -26.32
N VAL A 144 -9.44 0.47 -26.48
CA VAL A 144 -9.15 -0.88 -27.05
C VAL A 144 -8.58 -0.77 -28.47
N ASN A 145 -9.01 0.22 -29.24
CA ASN A 145 -8.51 0.51 -30.59
C ASN A 145 -7.01 0.84 -30.63
N GLU A 146 -6.51 1.55 -29.61
CA GLU A 146 -5.10 1.87 -29.46
C GLU A 146 -4.31 0.65 -29.00
N LEU A 147 -4.84 -0.13 -28.05
CA LEU A 147 -4.20 -1.34 -27.55
C LEU A 147 -3.88 -2.34 -28.66
N VAL A 148 -4.79 -2.51 -29.62
CA VAL A 148 -4.63 -3.45 -30.75
C VAL A 148 -3.49 -3.05 -31.70
N LYS A 149 -3.16 -1.75 -31.81
CA LYS A 149 -2.11 -1.26 -32.71
C LYS A 149 -0.70 -1.46 -32.15
N GLU A 150 -0.59 -1.58 -30.84
CA GLU A 150 0.68 -1.60 -30.12
C GLU A 150 1.33 -2.99 -30.05
N ASN A 151 2.64 -3.00 -29.82
CA ASN A 151 3.40 -4.24 -29.74
C ASN A 151 3.32 -4.87 -28.33
N PRO A 152 2.86 -6.12 -28.18
CA PRO A 152 2.71 -6.75 -26.86
C PRO A 152 4.04 -6.93 -26.12
N SER A 153 5.14 -7.05 -26.85
CA SER A 153 6.47 -7.21 -26.25
C SER A 153 7.03 -5.92 -25.64
N GLU A 154 6.59 -4.75 -26.11
CA GLU A 154 7.05 -3.45 -25.61
C GLU A 154 6.21 -3.04 -24.42
N LEU A 155 4.89 -3.19 -24.53
CA LEU A 155 3.95 -2.95 -23.43
C LEU A 155 4.25 -3.81 -22.20
N ALA A 156 4.62 -5.09 -22.37
CA ALA A 156 4.97 -5.97 -21.26
C ALA A 156 6.22 -5.50 -20.48
N LYS A 157 7.13 -4.75 -21.12
CA LYS A 157 8.31 -4.19 -20.44
C LYS A 157 7.99 -2.93 -19.65
N LEU A 158 7.03 -2.15 -20.14
CA LEU A 158 6.64 -0.86 -19.56
C LEU A 158 5.61 -1.04 -18.43
N ILE A 159 4.67 -1.97 -18.59
CA ILE A 159 3.57 -2.17 -17.65
C ILE A 159 3.94 -3.25 -16.63
N TYR A 160 4.36 -2.79 -15.44
CA TYR A 160 4.63 -3.71 -14.33
C TYR A 160 3.37 -4.49 -13.92
N GLY A 161 3.43 -5.81 -14.07
CA GLY A 161 2.36 -6.74 -13.70
C GLY A 161 1.49 -7.22 -14.86
N ALA A 162 1.69 -6.72 -16.08
CA ALA A 162 1.10 -7.28 -17.29
C ALA A 162 2.13 -8.19 -17.97
N SER A 163 1.82 -9.48 -18.13
CA SER A 163 2.68 -10.40 -18.87
C SER A 163 2.49 -10.23 -20.38
N LYS A 164 3.49 -10.64 -21.17
CA LYS A 164 3.37 -10.64 -22.64
C LYS A 164 2.17 -11.44 -23.12
N ASP A 165 1.87 -12.55 -22.44
CA ASP A 165 0.75 -13.42 -22.78
C ASP A 165 -0.59 -12.75 -22.46
N SER A 166 -0.70 -12.09 -21.31
CA SER A 166 -1.90 -11.33 -20.93
C SER A 166 -2.22 -10.22 -21.95
N ILE A 167 -1.21 -9.48 -22.40
CA ILE A 167 -1.40 -8.42 -23.40
C ILE A 167 -1.80 -9.00 -24.75
N LYS A 168 -1.23 -10.16 -25.13
CA LYS A 168 -1.64 -10.86 -26.35
C LYS A 168 -3.09 -11.33 -26.28
N ASP A 169 -3.54 -11.82 -25.13
CA ASP A 169 -4.92 -12.23 -24.90
C ASP A 169 -5.87 -11.02 -24.97
N TRP A 170 -5.49 -9.89 -24.38
CA TRP A 170 -6.26 -8.64 -24.46
C TRP A 170 -6.35 -8.07 -25.89
N ILE A 171 -5.26 -8.11 -26.66
CA ILE A 171 -5.29 -7.72 -28.08
C ILE A 171 -6.21 -8.64 -28.88
N LYS A 172 -6.20 -9.95 -28.59
CA LYS A 172 -7.09 -10.91 -29.25
C LYS A 172 -8.56 -10.61 -28.95
N GLN A 173 -8.89 -10.36 -27.68
CA GLN A 173 -10.24 -9.95 -27.27
C GLN A 173 -10.63 -8.60 -27.87
N GLY A 174 -9.70 -7.65 -27.94
CA GLY A 174 -9.95 -6.35 -28.57
C GLY A 174 -10.27 -6.46 -30.05
N ASN A 175 -9.58 -7.33 -30.79
CA ASN A 175 -9.91 -7.63 -32.19
C ASN A 175 -11.30 -8.28 -32.32
N GLU A 176 -11.65 -9.20 -31.41
CA GLU A 176 -12.98 -9.82 -31.38
C GLU A 176 -14.10 -8.80 -31.12
N LEU A 177 -13.89 -7.86 -30.18
CA LEU A 177 -14.83 -6.77 -29.89
C LEU A 177 -14.98 -5.79 -31.04
N LEU A 178 -13.90 -5.51 -31.77
CA LEU A 178 -13.89 -4.61 -32.93
C LEU A 178 -14.29 -5.32 -34.24
N GLY A 179 -14.54 -6.64 -34.20
CA GLY A 179 -14.87 -7.44 -35.38
C GLY A 179 -13.75 -7.51 -36.43
N LYS A 180 -12.48 -7.44 -36.00
CA LYS A 180 -11.28 -7.45 -36.87
C LYS A 180 -10.55 -8.81 -36.88
#